data_AF-A0A7J7QTV9-F1
#
_entry.id   AF-A0A7J7QTV9-F1
#
_cell.length_a   1.000
_cell.length_b   1.000
_cell.length_c   1.000
_cell.angle_alpha   90.00
_cell.angle_beta   90.00
_cell.angle_gamma   90.00
#
_symmetry.space_group_name_H-M   'P 1'
#
loop_
_entity.id
_entity.type
_entity.pdbx_description
1 polymer ?
#
loop_
_entity_poly.entity_id
_entity_poly.type
_entity_poly.pdbx_seq_one_letter_code
_entity_poly.pdbx_strand_id
1 'polypeptide(L)'
;MKQRLEPRPGDGTEHTLVSACPSGRPGRLQRLLQSGEFHQLRDFTIFESNFVQVTRLGEVANKVTMGVAASSAALERPDLLLLAGPAKENGRLQLFGMVPLQFVQLFVHDESRRQLKVKFQTGRTFYLQLQSPPGSGDCEFGQWVRLLYCLRFPSAQSDREEDRDEEEEEDDGEDDEEEEEYLTEGAECGEWCTCSRGL
;
A
#
# COMPACT_ATOMS: atom_id res chain seq x y z
N MET A 1 -35.44 -38.96 -21.76
CA MET A 1 -34.97 -38.42 -20.46
C MET A 1 -33.58 -38.97 -20.17
N LYS A 2 -32.53 -38.22 -20.49
CA LYS A 2 -31.15 -38.48 -20.04
C LYS A 2 -30.53 -37.11 -19.76
N GLN A 3 -30.41 -36.78 -18.47
CA GLN A 3 -29.92 -35.50 -18.00
C GLN A 3 -28.40 -35.46 -18.10
N ARG A 4 -27.88 -34.34 -18.62
CA ARG A 4 -26.46 -33.99 -18.68
C ARG A 4 -26.06 -33.46 -17.30
N LEU A 5 -25.00 -34.01 -16.71
CA LEU A 5 -24.36 -33.44 -15.53
C LEU A 5 -23.50 -32.23 -15.98
N GLU A 6 -23.82 -31.05 -15.45
CA GLU A 6 -22.98 -29.85 -15.56
C GLU A 6 -21.95 -29.86 -14.41
N PRO A 7 -20.66 -29.55 -14.65
CA PRO A 7 -19.66 -29.48 -13.59
C PRO A 7 -19.75 -28.16 -12.82
N ARG A 8 -19.50 -28.22 -11.51
CA ARG A 8 -19.47 -27.07 -10.60
C ARG A 8 -18.26 -26.16 -10.90
N PRO A 9 -18.39 -24.83 -10.83
CA PRO A 9 -17.25 -23.94 -10.98
C PRO A 9 -16.34 -24.10 -9.76
N GLY A 10 -15.05 -24.33 -10.05
CA GLY A 10 -13.99 -24.40 -9.06
C GLY A 10 -13.82 -23.08 -8.33
N ASP A 11 -13.60 -23.22 -7.04
CA ASP A 11 -13.19 -22.19 -6.10
C ASP A 11 -11.84 -21.62 -6.57
N GLY A 12 -11.87 -20.47 -7.22
CA GLY A 12 -10.69 -19.70 -7.57
C GLY A 12 -10.33 -18.85 -6.37
N THR A 13 -9.31 -19.27 -5.64
CA THR A 13 -8.68 -18.49 -4.58
C THR A 13 -8.14 -17.18 -5.17
N GLU A 14 -8.92 -16.12 -5.08
CA GLU A 14 -8.45 -14.76 -5.38
C GLU A 14 -7.44 -14.38 -4.30
N HIS A 15 -6.15 -14.36 -4.67
CA HIS A 15 -5.06 -13.79 -3.88
C HIS A 15 -5.35 -12.30 -3.67
N THR A 16 -6.13 -12.02 -2.64
CA THR A 16 -6.62 -10.70 -2.28
C THR A 16 -5.46 -9.92 -1.67
N LEU A 17 -4.74 -9.18 -2.51
CA LEU A 17 -3.89 -8.11 -2.05
C LEU A 17 -4.77 -7.08 -1.32
N VAL A 18 -4.46 -6.90 -0.04
CA VAL A 18 -5.02 -5.97 0.95
C VAL A 18 -5.90 -4.88 0.32
N SER A 19 -7.21 -5.10 0.39
CA SER A 19 -8.22 -4.08 0.09
C SER A 19 -8.03 -2.92 1.06
N ALA A 20 -7.50 -1.81 0.57
CA ALA A 20 -7.78 -0.51 1.17
C ALA A 20 -9.30 -0.33 1.18
N CYS A 21 -9.87 0.04 2.33
CA CYS A 21 -11.31 0.13 2.59
C CYS A 21 -12.16 0.26 1.32
N PRO A 22 -12.97 -0.76 0.95
CA PRO A 22 -13.70 -0.74 -0.29
C PRO A 22 -14.87 0.24 -0.14
N SER A 23 -14.63 1.52 -0.39
CA SER A 23 -15.64 2.23 -1.17
C SER A 23 -15.61 1.51 -2.52
N GLY A 24 -16.63 0.71 -2.83
CA GLY A 24 -16.73 -0.08 -4.07
C GLY A 24 -16.81 0.76 -5.36
N ARG A 25 -16.26 1.97 -5.35
CA ARG A 25 -16.19 2.91 -6.46
C ARG A 25 -14.72 3.09 -6.86
N PRO A 26 -14.37 2.82 -8.13
CA PRO A 26 -13.02 3.07 -8.63
C PRO A 26 -12.59 4.53 -8.43
N GLY A 27 -11.32 4.72 -8.10
CA GLY A 27 -10.72 6.03 -7.93
C GLY A 27 -10.66 6.84 -9.23
N ARG A 28 -10.11 8.05 -9.19
CA ARG A 28 -10.16 8.97 -10.35
C ARG A 28 -9.29 8.47 -11.49
N LEU A 29 -8.11 7.96 -11.17
CA LEU A 29 -7.16 7.41 -12.11
C LEU A 29 -7.69 6.09 -12.67
N GLN A 30 -8.23 5.20 -11.84
CA GLN A 30 -8.82 3.96 -12.33
C GLN A 30 -9.99 4.22 -13.30
N ARG A 31 -10.87 5.18 -12.99
CA ARG A 31 -11.93 5.62 -13.93
C ARG A 31 -11.37 6.18 -15.23
N LEU A 32 -10.29 6.96 -15.17
CA LEU A 32 -9.62 7.49 -16.35
C LEU A 32 -9.15 6.34 -17.27
N LEU A 33 -8.48 5.32 -16.72
CA LEU A 33 -7.98 4.20 -17.51
C LEU A 33 -9.12 3.32 -18.06
N GLN A 34 -10.21 3.15 -17.31
CA GLN A 34 -11.44 2.49 -17.76
C GLN A 34 -12.10 3.19 -18.95
N SER A 35 -12.13 4.52 -18.94
CA SER A 35 -12.77 5.31 -20.00
C SER A 35 -11.87 5.65 -21.20
N GLY A 36 -10.55 5.46 -21.09
CA GLY A 36 -9.56 5.95 -22.05
C GLY A 36 -8.84 4.87 -22.85
N GLU A 37 -7.77 5.26 -23.52
CA GLU A 37 -6.96 4.43 -24.42
C GLU A 37 -6.05 3.43 -23.68
N PHE A 38 -5.93 3.55 -22.36
CA PHE A 38 -5.07 2.72 -21.51
C PHE A 38 -5.74 1.41 -21.12
N HIS A 39 -6.32 0.72 -22.11
CA HIS A 39 -7.18 -0.44 -21.89
C HIS A 39 -6.46 -1.60 -21.18
N GLN A 40 -5.14 -1.69 -21.33
CA GLN A 40 -4.31 -2.70 -20.68
C GLN A 40 -4.34 -2.59 -19.15
N LEU A 41 -4.59 -1.40 -18.59
CA LEU A 41 -4.61 -1.18 -17.15
C LEU A 41 -6.02 -1.20 -16.54
N ARG A 42 -7.05 -1.55 -17.31
CA ARG A 42 -8.46 -1.46 -16.88
C ARG A 42 -8.83 -2.48 -15.80
N ASP A 43 -8.28 -3.67 -15.92
CA ASP A 43 -8.61 -4.82 -15.08
C ASP A 43 -7.69 -4.93 -13.86
N PHE A 44 -6.69 -4.05 -13.77
CA PHE A 44 -5.71 -4.03 -12.68
C PHE A 44 -6.15 -3.10 -11.56
N THR A 45 -5.94 -3.54 -10.32
CA THR A 45 -6.11 -2.70 -9.14
C THR A 45 -5.02 -1.63 -9.11
N ILE A 46 -5.43 -0.39 -8.84
CA ILE A 46 -4.54 0.76 -8.77
C ILE A 46 -4.61 1.33 -7.37
N PHE A 47 -3.47 1.36 -6.70
CA PHE A 47 -3.34 2.12 -5.48
C PHE A 47 -3.09 3.58 -5.86
N GLU A 48 -4.05 4.47 -5.62
CA GLU A 48 -3.99 5.87 -6.06
C GLU A 48 -4.37 6.87 -4.97
N SER A 49 -3.74 8.05 -5.03
CA SER A 49 -4.05 9.19 -4.17
C SER A 49 -3.84 10.51 -4.89
N ASN A 50 -4.45 11.57 -4.36
CA ASN A 50 -4.22 12.92 -4.84
C ASN A 50 -3.07 13.56 -4.06
N PHE A 51 -2.20 14.26 -4.76
CA PHE A 51 -1.06 14.99 -4.25
C PHE A 51 -1.02 16.40 -4.84
N VAL A 52 -0.25 17.27 -4.19
CA VAL A 52 0.27 18.49 -4.78
C VAL A 52 1.78 18.43 -4.84
N GLN A 53 2.34 18.81 -5.98
CA GLN A 53 3.76 19.05 -6.07
C GLN A 53 4.10 20.33 -5.30
N VAL A 54 5.03 20.23 -4.36
CA VAL A 54 5.51 21.37 -3.56
C VAL A 54 6.91 21.79 -3.97
N THR A 55 7.17 23.09 -3.96
CA THR A 55 8.51 23.65 -4.19
C THR A 55 9.31 23.64 -2.89
N ARG A 56 10.60 23.97 -2.96
CA ARG A 56 11.46 24.12 -1.75
C ARG A 56 10.96 25.20 -0.80
N LEU A 57 10.19 26.17 -1.30
CA LEU A 57 9.59 27.24 -0.51
C LEU A 57 8.24 26.82 0.10
N GLY A 58 7.79 25.59 -0.16
CA GLY A 58 6.49 25.08 0.31
C GLY A 58 5.30 25.51 -0.54
N GLU A 59 5.53 26.15 -1.68
CA GLU A 59 4.47 26.59 -2.58
C GLU A 59 3.93 25.41 -3.40
N VAL A 60 2.64 25.44 -3.73
CA VAL A 60 2.01 24.44 -4.60
C VAL A 60 2.26 24.79 -6.06
N ALA A 61 2.94 23.89 -6.77
CA ALA A 61 3.23 24.04 -8.19
C ALA A 61 2.14 23.40 -9.07
N ASN A 62 1.81 22.13 -8.81
CA ASN A 62 0.90 21.34 -9.65
C ASN A 62 0.02 20.41 -8.80
N LYS A 63 -1.22 20.18 -9.23
CA LYS A 63 -2.06 19.08 -8.72
C LYS A 63 -1.73 17.81 -9.49
N VAL A 64 -1.51 16.71 -8.78
CA VAL A 64 -1.10 15.42 -9.35
C VAL A 64 -1.89 14.30 -8.69
N THR A 65 -2.49 13.41 -9.46
CA THR A 65 -2.94 12.10 -8.97
C THR A 65 -1.83 11.10 -9.28
N MET A 66 -1.30 10.45 -8.25
CA MET A 66 -0.27 9.43 -8.38
C MET A 66 -0.90 8.07 -8.10
N GLY A 67 -0.57 7.10 -8.95
CA GLY A 67 -1.00 5.72 -8.78
C GLY A 67 0.13 4.72 -8.98
N VAL A 68 -0.01 3.55 -8.39
CA VAL A 68 0.89 2.42 -8.55
C VAL A 68 0.06 1.20 -8.96
N ALA A 69 0.51 0.50 -9.99
CA ALA A 69 -0.21 -0.61 -10.60
C ALA A 69 0.76 -1.69 -11.11
N ALA A 70 0.25 -2.91 -11.30
CA ALA A 70 0.93 -3.93 -12.08
C ALA A 70 0.62 -3.74 -13.57
N SER A 71 1.61 -4.03 -14.42
CA SER A 71 1.47 -4.02 -15.89
C SER A 71 0.91 -5.33 -16.46
N SER A 72 0.98 -6.41 -15.68
CA SER A 72 0.60 -7.76 -16.09
C SER A 72 0.03 -8.55 -14.92
N ALA A 73 -0.94 -9.44 -15.20
CA ALA A 73 -1.57 -10.30 -14.20
C ALA A 73 -0.63 -11.38 -13.66
N ALA A 74 0.48 -11.63 -14.35
CA ALA A 74 1.53 -12.53 -13.88
C ALA A 74 2.44 -11.88 -12.82
N LEU A 75 2.34 -10.57 -12.60
CA LEU A 75 3.15 -9.87 -11.61
C LEU A 75 2.41 -9.83 -10.27
N GLU A 76 3.03 -10.42 -9.27
CA GLU A 76 2.55 -10.39 -7.88
C GLU A 76 2.74 -9.01 -7.22
N ARG A 77 3.52 -8.14 -7.88
CA ARG A 77 3.90 -6.82 -7.36
C ARG A 77 3.71 -5.74 -8.41
N PRO A 78 3.37 -4.52 -8.00
CA PRO A 78 3.29 -3.41 -8.92
C PRO A 78 4.68 -3.03 -9.43
N ASP A 79 4.75 -2.72 -10.72
CA ASP A 79 5.96 -2.38 -11.47
C ASP A 79 5.82 -1.04 -12.22
N LEU A 80 4.64 -0.40 -12.20
CA LEU A 80 4.36 0.86 -12.87
C LEU A 80 3.96 1.97 -11.89
N LEU A 81 4.58 3.12 -12.08
CA LEU A 81 4.14 4.41 -11.54
C LEU A 81 3.30 5.14 -12.60
N LEU A 82 2.12 5.58 -12.20
CA LEU A 82 1.19 6.35 -13.01
C LEU A 82 1.08 7.77 -12.47
N LEU A 83 1.18 8.76 -13.36
CA LEU A 83 1.05 10.17 -13.03
C LEU A 83 0.01 10.83 -13.92
N ALA A 84 -0.99 11.42 -13.28
CA ALA A 84 -2.07 12.13 -13.94
C ALA A 84 -2.30 13.51 -13.32
N GLY A 85 -2.88 14.43 -14.09
CA GLY A 85 -3.14 15.79 -13.66
C GLY A 85 -4.30 16.42 -14.44
N PRO A 86 -4.80 17.58 -14.01
CA PRO A 86 -5.86 18.26 -14.73
C PRO A 86 -5.35 18.74 -16.11
N ALA A 87 -6.07 18.39 -17.17
CA ALA A 87 -5.84 18.90 -18.52
C ALA A 87 -6.13 20.41 -18.57
N LYS A 88 -5.33 21.15 -19.34
CA LYS A 88 -5.42 22.62 -19.42
C LYS A 88 -6.73 23.13 -20.01
N GLU A 89 -7.32 22.34 -20.90
CA GLU A 89 -8.47 22.74 -21.72
C GLU A 89 -9.83 22.57 -21.03
N ASN A 90 -10.00 21.51 -20.23
CA ASN A 90 -11.31 21.18 -19.63
C ASN A 90 -11.22 20.74 -18.16
N GLY A 91 -10.02 20.74 -17.55
CA GLY A 91 -9.80 20.33 -16.17
C GLY A 91 -10.01 18.85 -15.90
N ARG A 92 -10.31 18.02 -16.92
CA ARG A 92 -10.43 16.57 -16.76
C ARG A 92 -9.07 15.96 -16.44
N LEU A 93 -9.09 14.87 -15.69
CA LEU A 93 -7.85 14.17 -15.36
C LEU A 93 -7.27 13.54 -16.63
N GLN A 94 -5.99 13.77 -16.91
CA GLN A 94 -5.24 13.22 -18.03
C GLN A 94 -3.97 12.56 -17.51
N LEU A 95 -3.69 11.37 -18.02
CA LEU A 95 -2.46 10.64 -17.75
C LEU A 95 -1.33 11.27 -18.57
N PHE A 96 -0.24 11.64 -17.92
CA PHE A 96 0.93 12.23 -18.59
C PHE A 96 2.22 11.46 -18.30
N GLY A 97 2.17 10.44 -17.43
CA GLY A 97 3.32 9.61 -17.12
C GLY A 97 2.90 8.17 -16.81
N MET A 98 3.55 7.24 -17.51
CA MET A 98 3.58 5.82 -17.19
C MET A 98 5.06 5.44 -17.11
N VAL A 99 5.53 5.09 -15.93
CA VAL A 99 6.96 5.00 -15.66
C VAL A 99 7.25 3.71 -14.94
N PRO A 100 8.03 2.79 -15.52
CA PRO A 100 8.46 1.59 -14.81
C PRO A 100 9.19 1.95 -13.53
N LEU A 101 8.82 1.31 -12.42
CA LEU A 101 9.34 1.61 -11.09
C LEU A 101 10.84 1.39 -10.98
N GLN A 102 11.43 0.52 -11.81
CA GLN A 102 12.89 0.36 -11.91
C GLN A 102 13.63 1.66 -12.29
N PHE A 103 12.94 2.65 -12.87
CA PHE A 103 13.50 3.96 -13.24
C PHE A 103 13.13 5.09 -12.28
N VAL A 104 12.47 4.77 -11.16
CA VAL A 104 12.00 5.73 -10.17
C VAL A 104 12.34 5.25 -8.76
N GLN A 105 12.86 6.16 -7.95
CA GLN A 105 13.04 5.93 -6.53
C GLN A 105 12.01 6.75 -5.75
N LEU A 106 11.24 6.06 -4.91
CA LEU A 106 10.23 6.65 -4.04
C LEU A 106 10.74 6.64 -2.59
N PHE A 107 10.58 7.76 -1.89
CA PHE A 107 10.99 7.91 -0.49
C PHE A 107 9.95 8.69 0.30
N VAL A 108 9.89 8.44 1.61
CA VAL A 108 9.27 9.37 2.55
C VAL A 108 10.20 10.57 2.71
N HIS A 109 9.66 11.78 2.56
CA HIS A 109 10.43 13.02 2.75
C HIS A 109 10.17 13.67 4.10
N ASP A 110 8.89 13.88 4.42
CA ASP A 110 8.43 14.49 5.65
C ASP A 110 7.08 13.86 6.01
N GLU A 111 7.07 13.02 7.03
CA GLU A 111 5.86 12.30 7.46
C GLU A 111 4.84 13.24 8.10
N SER A 112 5.28 14.24 8.87
CA SER A 112 4.39 15.23 9.51
C SER A 112 3.60 16.04 8.48
N ARG A 113 4.22 16.33 7.34
CA ARG A 113 3.58 17.00 6.20
C ARG A 113 2.96 16.02 5.20
N ARG A 114 3.10 14.70 5.42
CA ARG A 114 2.66 13.65 4.50
C ARG A 114 3.23 13.84 3.09
N GLN A 115 4.55 14.02 3.02
CA GLN A 115 5.29 14.28 1.79
C GLN A 115 6.14 13.09 1.35
N LEU A 116 6.00 12.75 0.08
CA LEU A 116 6.86 11.80 -0.63
C LEU A 116 7.87 12.55 -1.50
N LYS A 117 9.03 11.93 -1.73
CA LYS A 117 10.02 12.35 -2.70
C LYS A 117 10.08 11.32 -3.83
N VAL A 118 9.92 11.80 -5.06
CA VAL A 118 10.00 11.00 -6.28
C VAL A 118 11.25 11.42 -7.04
N LYS A 119 12.20 10.51 -7.22
CA LYS A 119 13.45 10.75 -7.95
C LYS A 119 13.50 9.86 -9.18
N PHE A 120 13.59 10.48 -10.35
CA PHE A 120 13.72 9.78 -11.63
C PHE A 120 15.18 9.49 -11.93
N GLN A 121 15.43 8.44 -12.71
CA GLN A 121 16.78 8.12 -13.20
C GLN A 121 17.42 9.25 -14.02
N THR A 122 16.59 10.14 -14.60
CA THR A 122 17.03 11.37 -15.28
C THR A 122 17.64 12.42 -14.34
N GLY A 123 17.65 12.19 -13.02
CA GLY A 123 18.10 13.12 -11.99
C GLY A 123 17.01 14.10 -11.52
N ARG A 124 15.87 14.18 -12.21
CA ARG A 124 14.74 15.03 -11.80
C ARG A 124 14.14 14.53 -10.50
N THR A 125 13.83 15.45 -9.59
CA THR A 125 13.28 15.16 -8.28
C THR A 125 12.05 16.02 -8.04
N PHE A 126 10.98 15.40 -7.53
CA PHE A 126 9.73 16.05 -7.17
C PHE A 126 9.38 15.71 -5.73
N TYR A 127 8.75 16.67 -5.05
CA TYR A 127 8.22 16.49 -3.71
C TYR A 127 6.70 16.60 -3.79
N LEU A 128 6.01 15.56 -3.32
CA LEU A 128 4.57 15.41 -3.44
C LEU A 128 3.95 15.36 -2.06
N GLN A 129 3.13 16.35 -1.72
CA GLN A 129 2.37 16.38 -0.48
C GLN A 129 0.99 15.79 -0.69
N LEU A 130 0.62 14.81 0.14
CA LEU A 130 -0.67 14.15 0.07
C LEU A 130 -1.81 15.15 0.28
N GLN A 131 -2.86 15.01 -0.53
CA GLN A 131 -4.11 15.76 -0.43
C GLN A 131 -5.22 14.79 -0.08
N SER A 132 -5.58 14.77 1.20
CA SER A 132 -6.64 13.93 1.74
C SER A 132 -7.73 14.79 2.38
N PRO A 133 -8.97 14.29 2.44
CA PRO A 133 -9.98 14.85 3.32
C PRO A 133 -9.48 14.99 4.76
N PRO A 134 -9.99 15.97 5.53
CA PRO A 134 -9.68 16.10 6.95
C PRO A 134 -9.96 14.78 7.68
N GLY A 135 -9.00 14.33 8.49
CA GLY A 135 -9.12 13.12 9.32
C GLY A 135 -8.72 11.79 8.66
N SER A 136 -8.56 11.72 7.33
CA SER A 136 -8.12 10.47 6.66
C SER A 136 -6.65 10.47 6.22
N GLY A 137 -5.99 11.63 6.30
CA GLY A 137 -4.65 11.83 5.75
C GLY A 137 -3.56 10.92 6.33
N ASP A 138 -3.58 10.65 7.64
CA ASP A 138 -2.55 9.82 8.27
C ASP A 138 -2.70 8.35 7.89
N CYS A 139 -3.95 7.87 7.81
CA CYS A 139 -4.23 6.51 7.35
C CYS A 139 -3.80 6.32 5.88
N GLU A 140 -4.19 7.26 5.01
CA GLU A 140 -3.84 7.22 3.58
C GLU A 140 -2.33 7.35 3.37
N PHE A 141 -1.66 8.24 4.10
CA PHE A 141 -0.21 8.35 4.03
C PHE A 141 0.49 7.10 4.57
N GLY A 142 0.01 6.52 5.68
CA GLY A 142 0.52 5.27 6.21
C GLY A 142 0.36 4.08 5.25
N GLN A 143 -0.66 4.08 4.39
CA GLN A 143 -0.77 3.10 3.29
C GLN A 143 0.32 3.32 2.23
N TRP A 144 0.64 4.57 1.87
CA TRP A 144 1.77 4.88 0.99
C TRP A 144 3.11 4.44 1.60
N VAL A 145 3.34 4.69 2.89
CA VAL A 145 4.56 4.26 3.58
C VAL A 145 4.71 2.74 3.51
N ARG A 146 3.64 2.00 3.82
CA ARG A 146 3.61 0.52 3.70
C ARG A 146 3.87 0.06 2.27
N LEU A 147 3.25 0.69 1.27
CA LEU A 147 3.51 0.38 -0.13
C LEU A 147 4.98 0.62 -0.50
N LEU A 148 5.57 1.75 -0.10
CA LEU A 148 6.98 2.06 -0.36
C LEU A 148 7.92 1.02 0.28
N TYR A 149 7.59 0.57 1.49
CA TYR A 149 8.30 -0.52 2.15
C TYR A 149 8.23 -1.82 1.34
N CYS A 150 7.03 -2.26 0.94
CA CYS A 150 6.84 -3.45 0.11
C CYS A 150 7.51 -3.33 -1.26
N LEU A 151 7.60 -2.13 -1.84
CA LEU A 151 8.31 -1.87 -3.09
C LEU A 151 9.83 -2.06 -2.93
N ARG A 152 10.38 -1.69 -1.78
CA ARG A 152 11.82 -1.72 -1.50
C ARG A 152 12.32 -3.07 -0.97
N PHE A 153 11.46 -3.80 -0.26
CA PHE A 153 11.77 -5.09 0.36
C PHE A 153 10.83 -6.18 -0.14
N PRO A 154 11.17 -6.85 -1.26
CA PRO A 154 10.32 -7.87 -1.86
C PRO A 154 10.05 -9.08 -0.96
N SER A 155 10.97 -9.39 -0.04
CA SER A 155 10.87 -10.55 0.85
C SER A 155 9.85 -10.39 1.99
N ALA A 156 9.40 -9.17 2.31
CA ALA A 156 8.50 -8.94 3.44
C ALA A 156 7.05 -9.46 3.23
N GLN A 157 6.77 -10.07 2.08
CA GLN A 157 5.50 -10.71 1.76
C GLN A 157 5.61 -12.23 1.60
N SER A 158 6.81 -12.79 1.74
CA SER A 158 7.12 -14.21 1.58
C SER A 158 7.68 -14.75 2.90
N ASP A 159 6.84 -14.84 3.93
CA ASP A 159 7.09 -15.67 5.11
C ASP A 159 5.78 -16.34 5.55
N ARG A 160 5.23 -17.15 4.65
CA ARG A 160 4.29 -18.26 4.88
C ARG A 160 4.57 -19.17 3.68
N GLU A 161 5.29 -20.28 3.75
CA GLU A 161 5.37 -21.36 4.74
C GLU A 161 6.74 -22.07 4.55
N GLU A 162 7.30 -22.68 5.61
CA GLU A 162 7.98 -23.99 5.49
C GLU A 162 8.18 -24.61 6.87
N ASP A 163 7.44 -25.71 7.06
CA ASP A 163 7.50 -26.79 8.04
C ASP A 163 8.75 -26.86 8.94
N ARG A 164 8.50 -26.86 10.26
CA ARG A 164 9.36 -27.53 11.23
C ARG A 164 8.49 -28.45 12.08
N ASP A 165 8.22 -29.62 11.53
CA ASP A 165 8.01 -30.81 12.34
C ASP A 165 9.33 -31.08 13.06
N GLU A 166 9.44 -30.66 14.32
CA GLU A 166 10.42 -31.21 15.25
C GLU A 166 9.64 -31.98 16.31
N GLU A 167 9.74 -33.30 16.17
CA GLU A 167 9.15 -34.33 17.01
C GLU A 167 9.53 -34.11 18.49
N GLU A 168 8.56 -34.43 19.35
CA GLU A 168 8.65 -34.46 20.80
C GLU A 168 9.75 -35.44 21.24
N GLU A 169 10.66 -35.00 22.11
CA GLU A 169 11.41 -35.89 23.01
C GLU A 169 11.11 -35.41 24.44
N GLU A 170 10.33 -36.21 25.16
CA GLU A 170 10.10 -36.11 26.59
C GLU A 170 11.43 -36.45 27.30
N ASP A 171 11.97 -35.54 28.11
CA ASP A 171 13.06 -35.85 29.06
C ASP A 171 12.56 -35.53 30.47
N ASP A 172 12.45 -36.60 31.25
CA ASP A 172 11.99 -36.70 32.61
C ASP A 172 13.16 -36.46 33.58
N GLY A 173 13.12 -35.35 34.31
CA GLY A 173 14.11 -35.06 35.35
C GLY A 173 13.57 -34.08 36.39
N GLU A 174 13.04 -34.63 37.47
CA GLU A 174 12.59 -33.96 38.69
C GLU A 174 13.74 -33.31 39.49
N ASP A 175 13.35 -32.45 40.45
CA ASP A 175 14.09 -31.88 41.59
C ASP A 175 15.01 -30.67 41.29
N ASP A 176 15.01 -29.55 42.01
CA ASP A 176 14.57 -29.24 43.38
C ASP A 176 14.26 -27.73 43.55
N GLU A 177 13.55 -27.46 44.63
CA GLU A 177 13.03 -26.21 45.16
C GLU A 177 14.07 -25.08 45.37
N GLU A 178 13.66 -23.82 45.13
CA GLU A 178 14.01 -22.69 46.01
C GLU A 178 13.07 -21.48 45.73
N GLU A 179 12.15 -21.24 46.66
CA GLU A 179 11.31 -20.04 46.73
C GLU A 179 12.14 -18.85 47.22
N GLU A 180 12.21 -17.75 46.46
CA GLU A 180 12.54 -16.44 47.03
C GLU A 180 11.52 -15.38 46.61
N GLU A 181 10.75 -14.94 47.61
CA GLU A 181 9.75 -13.87 47.59
C GLU A 181 10.42 -12.50 47.83
N TYR A 182 10.16 -11.53 46.94
CA TYR A 182 10.15 -10.11 47.32
C TYR A 182 9.17 -9.30 46.47
N LEU A 183 8.15 -8.74 47.12
CA LEU A 183 7.42 -7.54 46.70
C LEU A 183 8.20 -6.33 47.28
N THR A 184 8.35 -5.16 46.64
CA THR A 184 7.29 -4.21 46.28
C THR A 184 7.80 -3.02 45.42
N GLU A 185 6.89 -2.53 44.57
CA GLU A 185 6.58 -1.13 44.18
C GLU A 185 7.60 -0.19 43.49
N GLY A 186 7.18 0.38 42.35
CA GLY A 186 7.58 1.74 41.96
C GLY A 186 7.54 2.12 40.46
N ALA A 187 6.45 2.79 40.04
CA ALA A 187 6.37 3.86 39.02
C ALA A 187 6.31 3.54 37.50
N GLU A 188 5.07 3.51 37.00
CA GLU A 188 4.45 4.36 35.95
C GLU A 188 5.12 4.72 34.59
N CYS A 189 4.23 4.65 33.58
CA CYS A 189 4.08 5.48 32.36
C CYS A 189 4.83 5.06 31.07
N GLY A 190 4.21 4.76 29.92
CA GLY A 190 2.80 4.91 29.54
C GLY A 190 2.49 4.31 28.15
N GLU A 191 1.33 3.67 28.10
CA GLU A 191 0.37 3.39 27.02
C GLU A 191 0.77 3.54 25.54
N TRP A 192 0.76 2.40 24.84
CA TRP A 192 0.50 2.31 23.40
C TRP A 192 -0.97 1.96 23.16
N CYS A 193 -1.57 2.66 22.18
CA CYS A 193 -2.74 2.26 21.40
C CYS A 193 -4.12 2.20 22.07
N THR A 194 -4.87 3.31 22.00
CA THR A 194 -6.34 3.24 21.74
C THR A 194 -6.80 4.37 20.82
N CYS A 195 -6.98 4.08 19.53
CA CYS A 195 -7.83 4.90 18.65
C CYS A 195 -9.29 4.51 18.90
N SER A 196 -9.93 5.25 19.79
CA SER A 196 -11.35 5.10 20.10
C SER A 196 -12.21 5.49 18.89
N ARG A 197 -13.03 4.54 18.47
CA ARG A 197 -14.23 4.73 17.65
C ARG A 197 -15.12 5.81 18.28
N GLY A 198 -15.46 6.84 17.51
CA GLY A 198 -16.53 7.79 17.81
C GLY A 198 -17.60 7.69 16.73
N LEU A 199 -18.82 7.44 17.18
CA LEU A 199 -20.08 7.34 16.43
C LEU A 199 -20.39 8.58 15.57
#